data_AF-A0A920TXP4-F1
#
_entry.id   AF-A0A920TXP4-F1
#
_cell.length_a   1.000
_cell.length_b   1.000
_cell.length_c   1.000
_cell.angle_alpha   90.00
_cell.angle_beta   90.00
_cell.angle_gamma   90.00
#
_symmetry.space_group_name_H-M   'P 1'
#
loop_
_entity.id
_entity.type
_entity.pdbx_description
1 polymer ?
#
loop_
_entity_poly.entity_id
_entity_poly.type
_entity_poly.pdbx_seq_one_letter_code
_entity_poly.pdbx_strand_id
1 'polypeptide(L)'
;MQWFFFIYKGKVDGGAAYDGSRAAVAKSYPDIFEKIKVIAYTKEIPNDTISVRKELPENLKTKLREGLKKISQSPEGSKILKNLYGISGVMDLDGLFDPVREAARLLNMDLVK
;
A
#
# COMPACT_ATOMS: atom_id res chain seq x y z
N MET A 1 -3.15 2.39 11.32
CA MET A 1 -2.40 3.00 12.46
C MET A 1 -3.10 2.80 13.81
N GLN A 2 -4.45 2.76 13.88
CA GLN A 2 -5.20 2.71 15.15
C GLN A 2 -5.05 1.38 15.95
N TRP A 3 -4.79 0.25 15.28
CA TRP A 3 -4.69 -1.06 15.95
C TRP A 3 -3.48 -1.19 16.90
N PHE A 4 -2.32 -0.63 16.54
CA PHE A 4 -1.13 -0.71 17.39
C PHE A 4 -1.36 -0.08 18.76
N PHE A 5 -2.11 1.02 18.82
CA PHE A 5 -2.41 1.67 20.09
C PHE A 5 -3.23 0.77 21.01
N PHE A 6 -4.22 0.04 20.48
CA PHE A 6 -5.05 -0.86 21.27
C PHE A 6 -4.25 -2.06 21.78
N ILE A 7 -3.40 -2.65 20.94
CA ILE A 7 -2.50 -3.75 21.35
C ILE A 7 -1.51 -3.23 22.41
N TYR A 8 -0.87 -2.09 22.15
CA TYR A 8 0.11 -1.48 23.05
C TYR A 8 -0.47 -1.15 24.43
N LYS A 9 -1.74 -0.75 24.49
CA LYS A 9 -2.46 -0.47 25.74
C LYS A 9 -3.10 -1.71 26.37
N GLY A 10 -2.89 -2.91 25.81
CA GLY A 10 -3.48 -4.15 26.31
C GLY A 10 -5.01 -4.20 26.23
N LYS A 11 -5.60 -3.42 25.31
CA LYS A 11 -7.07 -3.41 25.09
C LYS A 11 -7.53 -4.54 24.16
N VAL A 12 -6.61 -5.08 23.36
CA VAL A 12 -6.81 -6.24 22.48
C VAL A 12 -5.52 -7.05 22.44
N ASP A 13 -5.63 -8.35 22.17
CA ASP A 13 -4.47 -9.27 22.13
C ASP A 13 -3.72 -9.26 20.79
N GLY A 14 -4.35 -8.77 19.72
CA GLY A 14 -3.76 -8.78 18.38
C GLY A 14 -4.48 -7.87 17.39
N GLY A 15 -3.92 -7.78 16.18
CA GLY A 15 -4.48 -6.99 15.09
C GLY A 15 -3.73 -7.19 13.79
N ALA A 16 -4.32 -6.75 12.68
CA ALA A 16 -3.73 -6.79 11.35
C ALA A 16 -3.34 -5.37 10.90
N ALA A 17 -2.17 -5.26 10.28
CA ALA A 17 -1.67 -4.02 9.71
C ALA A 17 -0.72 -4.32 8.54
N TYR A 18 -0.51 -3.32 7.67
CA TYR A 18 0.49 -3.41 6.61
C TYR A 18 1.91 -3.50 7.20
N ASP A 19 2.84 -4.11 6.48
CA ASP A 19 4.22 -4.25 6.94
C ASP A 19 4.92 -2.88 7.05
N GLY A 20 5.82 -2.73 8.02
CA GLY A 20 6.50 -1.46 8.29
C GLY A 20 5.66 -0.43 9.06
N SER A 21 4.38 -0.69 9.31
CA SER A 21 3.50 0.19 10.10
C SER A 21 4.00 0.49 11.53
N ARG A 22 4.80 -0.41 12.14
CA ARG A 22 5.48 -0.16 13.43
C ARG A 22 6.50 0.97 13.34
N ALA A 23 7.23 1.08 12.23
CA ALA A 23 8.23 2.12 12.02
C ALA A 23 7.58 3.51 11.96
N ALA A 24 6.37 3.61 11.40
CA ALA A 24 5.63 4.86 11.30
C ALA A 24 5.26 5.47 12.67
N VAL A 25 5.21 4.66 13.73
CA VAL A 25 4.86 5.11 15.10
C VAL A 25 6.02 5.05 16.08
N ALA A 26 7.19 4.56 15.66
CA ALA A 26 8.34 4.33 16.53
C ALA A 26 8.86 5.59 17.21
N LYS A 27 8.72 6.77 16.59
CA LYS A 27 9.08 8.04 17.22
C LYS A 27 8.22 8.36 18.45
N SER A 28 6.94 8.02 18.41
CA SER A 28 5.99 8.24 19.52
C SER A 28 6.00 7.09 20.54
N TYR A 29 6.39 5.89 20.10
CA TYR A 29 6.47 4.68 20.92
C TYR A 29 7.81 3.98 20.66
N PRO A 30 8.92 4.45 21.29
CA PRO A 30 10.26 3.92 21.00
C PRO A 30 10.42 2.43 21.28
N ASP A 31 9.59 1.87 22.18
CA ASP A 31 9.57 0.47 22.59
C ASP A 31 8.60 -0.41 21.77
N ILE A 32 8.04 0.11 20.67
CA ILE A 32 7.00 -0.59 19.88
C ILE A 32 7.48 -1.93 19.32
N PHE A 33 8.75 -2.04 18.93
CA PHE A 33 9.34 -3.28 18.39
C PHE A 33 9.61 -4.33 19.48
N GLU A 34 9.73 -3.91 20.73
CA GLU A 34 9.86 -4.80 21.88
C GLU A 34 8.50 -5.33 22.31
N LYS A 35 7.52 -4.41 22.48
CA LYS A 35 6.19 -4.74 22.98
C LYS A 35 5.29 -5.43 21.97
N ILE A 36 5.46 -5.19 20.68
CA ILE A 36 4.60 -5.76 19.64
C ILE A 36 5.44 -6.59 18.65
N LYS A 37 5.13 -7.89 18.61
CA LYS A 37 5.78 -8.87 17.76
C LYS A 37 4.90 -9.24 16.58
N VAL A 38 5.53 -9.48 15.43
CA VAL A 38 4.85 -10.05 14.26
C VAL A 38 4.84 -11.56 14.42
N ILE A 39 3.67 -12.17 14.28
CA ILE A 39 3.47 -13.62 14.43
C ILE A 39 3.18 -14.33 13.11
N ALA A 40 2.74 -13.59 12.09
CA ALA A 40 2.42 -14.11 10.76
C ALA A 40 2.44 -13.01 9.71
N TYR A 41 2.64 -13.40 8.45
CA TYR A 41 2.47 -12.56 7.27
C TYR A 41 1.41 -13.17 6.35
N THR A 42 0.67 -12.33 5.64
CA THR A 42 -0.24 -12.76 4.57
C THR A 42 0.49 -12.85 3.24
N LYS A 43 -0.20 -13.31 2.20
CA LYS A 43 0.30 -13.16 0.82
C LYS A 43 0.54 -11.68 0.51
N GLU A 44 1.55 -11.42 -0.29
CA GLU A 44 1.85 -10.07 -0.77
C GLU A 44 0.71 -9.54 -1.64
N ILE A 45 0.49 -8.23 -1.55
CA ILE A 45 -0.45 -7.48 -2.38
C ILE A 45 0.26 -6.20 -2.86
N PRO A 46 -0.20 -5.58 -3.96
CA PRO A 46 0.26 -4.25 -4.36
C PRO A 46 0.01 -3.25 -3.23
N ASN A 47 0.98 -2.37 -2.96
CA ASN A 47 0.87 -1.38 -1.88
C ASN A 47 -0.18 -0.30 -2.21
N ASP A 48 0.08 0.48 -3.26
CA ASP A 48 -0.79 1.55 -3.74
C ASP A 48 -1.00 1.47 -5.25
N THR A 49 -2.13 2.00 -5.71
CA THR A 49 -2.47 2.08 -7.14
C THR A 49 -2.59 3.52 -7.61
N ILE A 50 -2.31 3.72 -8.90
CA ILE A 50 -2.68 4.96 -9.59
C ILE A 50 -3.79 4.61 -10.57
N SER A 51 -5.00 5.06 -10.27
CA SER A 51 -6.19 4.79 -11.07
C SER A 51 -6.65 6.05 -11.80
N VAL A 52 -7.19 5.85 -13.00
CA VAL A 52 -7.82 6.92 -13.80
C VAL A 52 -9.29 6.62 -13.98
N ARG A 53 -10.12 7.65 -14.13
CA ARG A 53 -11.55 7.49 -14.41
C ARG A 53 -11.78 6.67 -15.69
N LYS A 54 -12.84 5.86 -15.70
CA LYS A 54 -13.22 5.00 -16.84
C LYS A 54 -13.37 5.79 -18.14
N GLU A 55 -14.07 6.92 -18.08
CA GLU A 55 -14.40 7.80 -19.22
C GLU A 55 -13.24 8.72 -19.67
N LEU A 56 -12.01 8.50 -19.19
CA LEU A 56 -10.87 9.27 -19.68
C LEU A 56 -10.53 8.81 -21.11
N PRO A 57 -10.33 9.72 -22.08
CA PRO A 57 -9.87 9.34 -23.41
C PRO A 57 -8.62 8.45 -23.37
N GLU A 58 -8.59 7.39 -24.19
CA GLU A 58 -7.49 6.41 -24.18
C GLU A 58 -6.12 7.04 -24.42
N ASN A 59 -6.06 8.05 -25.29
CA ASN A 59 -4.81 8.79 -25.54
C ASN A 59 -4.30 9.50 -24.27
N LEU A 60 -5.17 9.98 -23.40
CA LEU A 60 -4.80 10.59 -22.12
C LEU A 60 -4.41 9.53 -21.09
N LYS A 61 -5.12 8.39 -21.03
CA LYS A 61 -4.73 7.26 -20.15
C LYS A 61 -3.29 6.83 -20.46
N THR A 62 -2.97 6.64 -21.73
CA THR A 62 -1.62 6.26 -22.18
C THR A 62 -0.59 7.35 -21.85
N LYS A 63 -0.90 8.62 -22.12
CA LYS A 63 0.02 9.74 -21.80
C LYS A 63 0.32 9.84 -20.30
N LEU A 64 -0.69 9.65 -19.44
CA LEU A 64 -0.51 9.66 -17.99
C LEU A 64 0.35 8.48 -17.52
N ARG A 65 0.05 7.27 -17.99
CA ARG A 65 0.81 6.05 -17.66
C ARG A 65 2.29 6.22 -17.98
N GLU A 66 2.59 6.58 -19.23
CA GLU A 66 3.98 6.70 -19.69
C GLU A 66 4.69 7.91 -19.06
N GLY A 67 3.97 9.01 -18.84
CA GLY A 67 4.50 10.18 -18.14
C GLY A 67 4.93 9.86 -16.71
N LEU A 68 4.08 9.16 -15.95
CA LEU A 68 4.37 8.78 -14.56
C LEU A 68 5.54 7.78 -14.47
N LYS A 69 5.60 6.80 -15.37
CA LYS A 69 6.75 5.90 -15.47
C LYS A 69 8.04 6.67 -15.73
N LYS A 70 8.04 7.58 -16.70
CA LYS A 70 9.20 8.41 -17.03
C LYS A 70 9.66 9.27 -15.84
N ILE A 71 8.72 9.84 -15.09
CA ILE A 71 9.02 10.56 -13.84
C ILE A 71 9.66 9.62 -12.82
N SER A 72 9.12 8.42 -12.62
CA SER A 72 9.70 7.48 -11.64
C SER A 72 11.11 7.00 -12.00
N GLN A 73 11.48 7.04 -13.27
CA GLN A 73 12.79 6.61 -13.77
C GLN A 73 13.84 7.73 -13.73
N SER A 74 13.45 9.00 -13.56
CA SER A 74 14.43 10.09 -13.39
C SER A 74 14.88 10.22 -11.93
N PRO A 75 16.14 10.60 -11.66
CA PRO A 75 16.62 10.83 -10.30
C PRO A 75 15.78 11.87 -9.53
N GLU A 76 15.42 12.97 -10.19
CA GLU A 76 14.61 14.04 -9.60
C GLU A 76 13.20 13.56 -9.32
N GLY A 77 12.59 12.84 -10.27
CA GLY A 77 11.22 12.35 -10.14
C GLY A 77 11.09 11.25 -9.09
N SER A 78 12.05 10.33 -9.01
CA SER A 78 12.12 9.32 -7.94
C SER A 78 12.24 9.98 -6.56
N LYS A 79 13.03 11.05 -6.42
CA LYS A 79 13.13 11.83 -5.18
C LYS A 79 11.80 12.51 -4.83
N ILE A 80 11.10 13.08 -5.81
CA ILE A 80 9.78 13.68 -5.60
C ILE A 80 8.77 12.63 -5.14
N LEU A 81 8.70 11.47 -5.80
CA LEU A 81 7.79 10.38 -5.45
C LEU A 81 8.06 9.85 -4.03
N LYS A 82 9.34 9.67 -3.66
CA LYS A 82 9.73 9.26 -2.32
C LYS A 82 9.33 10.28 -1.26
N ASN A 83 9.50 11.57 -1.53
CA ASN A 83 9.17 12.63 -0.58
C ASN A 83 7.67 12.84 -0.40
N LEU A 84 6.90 12.74 -1.48
CA LEU A 84 5.44 12.99 -1.45
C LEU A 84 4.65 11.77 -0.99
N TYR A 85 5.01 10.59 -1.47
CA TYR A 85 4.21 9.36 -1.32
C TYR A 85 5.00 8.19 -0.74
N GLY A 86 6.29 8.33 -0.46
CA GLY A 86 7.10 7.24 0.09
C GLY A 86 7.37 6.08 -0.88
N ILE A 87 7.04 6.23 -2.17
CA ILE A 87 7.22 5.20 -3.19
C ILE A 87 8.52 5.40 -3.98
N SER A 88 9.14 4.30 -4.41
CA SER A 88 10.36 4.30 -5.22
C SER A 88 10.10 4.38 -6.72
N GLY A 89 8.88 4.05 -7.16
CA GLY A 89 8.47 4.16 -8.55
C GLY A 89 7.09 3.57 -8.84
N VAL A 90 6.78 3.44 -10.12
CA VAL A 90 5.50 2.92 -10.62
C VAL A 90 5.75 1.87 -11.71
N MET A 91 4.90 0.86 -11.78
CA MET A 91 4.98 -0.18 -12.82
C MET A 91 3.59 -0.68 -13.21
N ASP A 92 3.48 -1.21 -14.41
CA ASP A 92 2.26 -1.93 -14.83
C ASP A 92 2.34 -3.35 -14.26
N LEU A 93 1.44 -3.68 -13.34
CA LEU A 93 1.45 -5.01 -12.71
C LEU A 93 0.05 -5.44 -12.27
N ASP A 94 -0.60 -6.23 -13.12
CA ASP A 94 -1.88 -6.85 -12.80
C ASP A 94 -1.73 -8.18 -12.04
N GLY A 95 -0.68 -8.95 -12.33
CA GLY A 95 -0.49 -10.30 -11.78
C GLY A 95 -0.35 -10.36 -10.26
N LEU A 96 -0.08 -9.24 -9.58
CA LEU A 96 -0.08 -9.19 -8.11
C LEU A 96 -1.48 -8.95 -7.51
N PHE A 97 -2.52 -8.73 -8.31
CA PHE A 97 -3.89 -8.52 -7.82
C PHE A 97 -4.64 -9.82 -7.53
N ASP A 98 -4.14 -10.99 -7.91
CA ASP A 98 -4.85 -12.25 -7.70
C ASP A 98 -5.19 -12.53 -6.22
N PRO A 99 -4.30 -12.29 -5.24
CA PRO A 99 -4.66 -12.40 -3.83
C PRO A 99 -5.77 -11.42 -3.40
N VAL A 100 -5.84 -10.23 -4.01
CA VAL A 100 -6.89 -9.23 -3.75
C VAL A 100 -8.23 -9.69 -4.31
N ARG A 101 -8.23 -10.21 -5.54
CA ARG A 101 -9.43 -10.77 -6.19
C ARG A 101 -9.98 -11.97 -5.42
N GLU A 102 -9.09 -12.85 -4.96
CA GLU A 102 -9.48 -14.01 -4.16
C GLU A 102 -10.06 -13.58 -2.81
N ALA A 103 -9.45 -12.62 -2.12
CA ALA A 103 -10.00 -12.07 -0.89
C ALA A 103 -11.39 -11.47 -1.10
N ALA A 104 -11.60 -10.69 -2.17
CA ALA A 104 -12.89 -10.13 -2.53
C ALA A 104 -13.94 -11.22 -2.80
N ARG A 105 -13.56 -12.30 -3.50
CA ARG A 105 -14.45 -13.45 -3.75
C ARG A 105 -14.86 -14.14 -2.45
N LEU A 106 -13.92 -14.39 -1.53
CA LEU A 106 -14.20 -14.99 -0.23
C LEU A 106 -15.11 -14.12 0.64
N LEU A 107 -15.03 -12.80 0.47
CA LEU A 107 -15.83 -11.82 1.19
C LEU A 107 -17.17 -11.51 0.48
N ASN A 108 -17.50 -12.20 -0.62
CA ASN A 108 -18.70 -11.95 -1.44
C ASN A 108 -18.82 -10.48 -1.90
N MET A 109 -17.69 -9.83 -2.22
CA MET A 109 -17.69 -8.46 -2.72
C MET A 109 -18.01 -8.42 -4.21
N ASP A 110 -18.88 -7.50 -4.61
CA ASP A 110 -19.16 -7.21 -6.02
C ASP A 110 -18.12 -6.22 -6.57
N LEU A 111 -17.27 -6.71 -7.47
CA LEU A 111 -16.19 -5.95 -8.09
C LEU A 111 -16.58 -5.33 -9.45
N VAL A 112 -17.82 -5.53 -9.92
CA VAL A 112 -18.24 -5.19 -11.31
C VAL A 112 -19.09 -3.90 -11.36
N LYS A 113 -19.19 -3.16 -10.25
CA LYS A 113 -19.94 -1.90 -10.18
C LYS A 113 -19.27 -0.74 -10.94
#